data_AF-A0A6L7UMH5-F1
#
_entry.id   AF-A0A6L7UMH5-F1
#
_cell.length_a   1.000
_cell.length_b   1.000
_cell.length_c   1.000
_cell.angle_alpha   90.00
_cell.angle_beta   90.00
_cell.angle_gamma   90.00
#
_symmetry.space_group_name_H-M   'P 1'
#
loop_
_entity.id
_entity.type
_entity.pdbx_description
1 polymer ?
#
loop_
_entity_poly.entity_id
_entity_poly.type
_entity_poly.pdbx_seq_one_letter_code
_entity_poly.pdbx_strand_id
1 'polypeptide(L)' 'MKTLLKVAAHVAVVALLYLMFSFSLFLGLQVSPTLGNIGMVVSIGAIIAYVVLVRRRRSLRMTMEEEGS' A
#
# COMPACT_ATOMS: atom_id res chain seq x y z
N MET A 1 19.22 -1.60 -14.07
CA MET A 1 19.06 -2.27 -12.76
C MET A 1 18.20 -1.50 -11.76
N LYS A 2 18.44 -0.19 -11.49
CA LYS A 2 17.70 0.59 -10.48
C LYS A 2 16.17 0.64 -10.70
N THR A 3 15.70 0.63 -11.95
CA THR A 3 14.25 0.67 -12.27
C THR A 3 13.55 -0.65 -11.98
N LEU A 4 14.15 -1.78 -12.36
CA LEU A 4 13.60 -3.11 -12.08
C LEU A 4 13.48 -3.35 -10.57
N LEU A 5 14.48 -2.94 -9.79
CA LEU A 5 14.45 -3.03 -8.33
C LEU A 5 13.31 -2.21 -7.72
N LYS A 6 13.06 -0.99 -8.24
CA LYS A 6 11.94 -0.14 -7.79
C LYS A 6 10.58 -0.77 -8.11
N VAL A 7 10.44 -1.37 -9.30
CA VAL A 7 9.21 -2.07 -9.69
C VAL A 7 9.00 -3.31 -8.83
N ALA A 8 10.03 -4.13 -8.63
CA ALA A 8 9.95 -5.31 -7.76
C ALA A 8 9.57 -4.94 -6.32
N ALA A 9 10.17 -3.88 -5.76
CA ALA A 9 9.80 -3.38 -4.43
C ALA A 9 8.35 -2.89 -4.37
N HIS A 10 7.88 -2.19 -5.41
CA HIS A 10 6.49 -1.74 -5.49
C HIS A 10 5.53 -2.94 -5.50
N VAL A 11 5.79 -3.92 -6.36
CA VAL A 11 4.98 -5.15 -6.47
C VAL A 11 5.00 -5.93 -5.16
N ALA A 12 6.14 -6.07 -4.51
CA ALA A 12 6.26 -6.75 -3.23
C ALA A 12 5.40 -6.08 -2.14
N VAL A 13 5.41 -4.74 -2.07
CA VAL A 13 4.56 -4.00 -1.12
C VAL A 13 3.08 -4.19 -1.42
N VAL A 14 2.68 -4.12 -2.69
CA VAL A 14 1.28 -4.35 -3.09
C VAL A 14 0.83 -5.77 -2.74
N ALA A 15 1.67 -6.78 -2.97
CA ALA A 15 1.39 -8.17 -2.62
C ALA A 15 1.25 -8.37 -1.11
N LEU A 16 2.10 -7.73 -0.30
CA LEU A 16 1.99 -7.77 1.16
C LEU A 16 0.71 -7.12 1.67
N LEU A 17 0.33 -5.97 1.13
CA LEU A 17 -0.93 -5.29 1.48
C LEU A 17 -2.15 -6.16 1.14
N TYR A 18 -2.10 -6.82 -0.02
CA TYR A 18 -3.15 -7.76 -0.42
C TYR A 18 -3.24 -8.95 0.54
N LEU A 19 -2.11 -9.56 0.89
CA LEU A 19 -2.06 -10.69 1.82
C LEU A 19 -2.60 -10.30 3.21
N MET A 20 -2.24 -9.12 3.73
CA MET A 20 -2.75 -8.62 5.01
C MET A 20 -4.28 -8.43 4.98
N PHE A 21 -4.81 -7.90 3.89
CA PHE A 21 -6.25 -7.74 3.71
C PHE A 21 -6.97 -9.09 3.67
N SER A 22 -6.47 -10.04 2.87
CA SER A 22 -7.02 -11.40 2.79
C SER A 22 -6.97 -12.12 4.13
N PHE A 23 -5.88 -11.96 4.89
CA PHE A 23 -5.75 -12.55 6.22
C PHE A 23 -6.73 -11.93 7.22
N SER A 24 -6.92 -10.61 7.17
CA SER A 24 -7.90 -9.91 8.01
C SER A 24 -9.32 -10.38 7.72
N LEU A 25 -9.66 -10.57 6.44
CA LEU A 25 -10.94 -11.14 6.02
C LEU A 25 -11.11 -12.57 6.54
N PHE A 26 -10.08 -13.41 6.40
CA PHE A 26 -10.09 -14.77 6.92
C PHE A 26 -10.30 -14.81 8.43
N LEU A 27 -9.59 -13.97 9.20
CA LEU A 27 -9.78 -13.85 10.65
C LEU A 27 -11.22 -13.45 10.99
N GLY A 28 -11.82 -12.52 10.25
CA GLY A 28 -13.19 -12.08 10.47
C GLY A 28 -14.23 -13.16 10.22
N LEU A 29 -14.02 -13.97 9.18
CA LEU A 29 -14.97 -15.01 8.78
C LEU A 29 -14.81 -16.31 9.59
N GLN A 30 -13.58 -16.69 9.94
CA GLN A 30 -13.27 -18.03 10.45
C GLN A 30 -12.83 -18.06 11.92
N VAL A 31 -12.32 -16.95 12.46
CA VAL A 31 -11.73 -16.93 13.81
C VAL A 31 -12.54 -16.06 14.77
N SER A 32 -12.69 -14.77 14.46
CA SER A 32 -13.42 -13.81 15.26
C SER A 32 -13.74 -12.55 14.45
N PRO A 33 -15.01 -12.11 14.41
CA PRO A 33 -15.40 -10.86 13.76
C PRO A 33 -14.62 -9.66 14.29
N THR A 34 -14.32 -9.62 15.59
CA THR A 34 -13.58 -8.52 16.22
C THR A 34 -12.14 -8.45 15.71
N LEU A 35 -11.43 -9.58 15.63
CA LEU A 35 -10.07 -9.62 15.09
C LEU A 35 -10.04 -9.28 13.60
N GLY A 36 -11.01 -9.77 12.83
CA GLY A 36 -11.14 -9.41 11.42
C GLY A 36 -11.36 -7.92 11.22
N ASN A 37 -12.24 -7.31 12.01
CA ASN A 37 -12.51 -5.87 11.93
C ASN A 37 -11.27 -5.03 12.26
N ILE A 38 -10.50 -5.39 13.30
CA ILE A 38 -9.23 -4.72 13.63
C ILE A 38 -8.25 -4.85 12.44
N GLY A 39 -8.07 -6.06 11.92
CA GLY A 39 -7.19 -6.30 10.77
C GLY A 39 -7.61 -5.51 9.53
N MET A 40 -8.92 -5.42 9.27
CA MET A 40 -9.47 -4.69 8.12
C MET A 40 -9.22 -3.18 8.25
N VAL A 41 -9.44 -2.59 9.43
CA VAL A 41 -9.15 -1.17 9.67
C VAL A 41 -7.67 -0.86 9.44
N VAL A 42 -6.78 -1.70 9.98
CA VAL A 42 -5.33 -1.53 9.80
C VAL A 42 -4.93 -1.69 8.33
N SER A 43 -5.46 -2.70 7.65
CA SER A 43 -5.14 -2.99 6.24
C SER A 43 -5.60 -1.85 5.32
N ILE A 44 -6.82 -1.35 5.52
CA ILE A 44 -7.37 -0.20 4.76
C ILE A 44 -6.51 1.04 5.02
N GLY A 45 -6.17 1.31 6.28
CA GLY A 45 -5.29 2.43 6.64
C GLY A 45 -3.93 2.37 5.94
N ALA A 46 -3.30 1.19 5.90
CA ALA A 46 -2.04 0.98 5.23
C ALA A 46 -2.13 1.19 3.70
N ILE A 47 -3.21 0.74 3.06
CA ILE A 47 -3.47 0.95 1.63
C ILE A 47 -3.61 2.45 1.34
N ILE A 48 -4.39 3.19 2.13
CA ILE A 48 -4.59 4.62 1.94
C ILE A 48 -3.25 5.36 2.09
N ALA A 49 -2.49 5.07 3.15
CA ALA A 49 -1.18 5.68 3.39
C ALA A 49 -0.22 5.43 2.21
N TYR A 50 -0.21 4.21 1.69
CA TYR A 50 0.60 3.86 0.52
C TYR A 50 0.22 4.66 -0.72
N VAL A 51 -1.08 4.73 -1.04
CA VAL A 51 -1.58 5.48 -2.21
C VAL A 51 -1.25 6.97 -2.08
N VAL A 52 -1.43 7.56 -0.89
CA VAL A 52 -1.08 8.97 -0.63
C VAL A 52 0.42 9.21 -0.82
N LEU A 53 1.27 8.32 -0.30
CA LEU A 53 2.73 8.40 -0.48
C LEU A 53 3.14 8.33 -1.95
N VAL A 54 2.55 7.41 -2.72
CA VAL A 54 2.83 7.26 -4.16
C VAL A 54 2.39 8.51 -4.92
N ARG A 55 1.20 9.05 -4.63
CA ARG A 55 0.70 10.29 -5.24
C ARG A 55 1.58 11.49 -4.90
N ARG A 56 1.99 11.65 -3.65
CA ARG A 56 2.87 12.74 -3.22
C ARG A 56 4.23 12.69 -3.91
N ARG A 57 4.83 11.50 -4.04
CA ARG A 57 6.08 11.32 -4.80
C ARG A 57 5.92 11.67 -6.28
N ARG A 58 4.77 11.37 -6.89
CA ARG A 58 4.50 11.76 -8.29
C ARG A 58 4.36 13.28 -8.43
N SER A 59 3.63 13.92 -7.51
CA SER A 59 3.47 15.38 -7.49
C SER A 59 4.80 16.11 -7.38
N LEU A 60 5.66 15.72 -6.43
CA LEU A 60 6.99 16.30 -6.24
C LEU A 60 7.91 16.15 -7.46
N ARG A 61 7.74 15.08 -8.26
CA ARG A 61 8.52 14.93 -9.50
C ARG A 61 8.09 15.93 -10.57
N MET A 62 6.79 16.19 -10.69
CA MET A 62 6.27 17.13 -11.69
C MET A 62 6.71 18.57 -11.37
N THR A 63 6.66 18.98 -10.10
CA THR A 63 7.12 20.32 -9.69
C THR A 63 8.63 20.53 -9.94
N MET A 64 9.45 19.49 -9.75
CA MET A 64 10.89 19.56 -10.04
C MET A 64 11.21 19.59 -11.54
N GLU A 65 10.34 19.03 -12.38
CA GLU A 65 10.46 19.11 -13.85
C GLU A 65 10.07 20.50 -14.37
N GLU A 66 9.09 21.16 -13.73
CA GLU A 66 8.67 22.53 -14.07
C GLU A 66 9.67 23.61 -13.64
N GLU A 67 10.32 23.48 -12.48
CA GLU A 67 11.32 24.45 -12.01
C GLU A 67 12.69 24.31 -12.71
N GLY A 68 12.92 23.20 -13.43
CA GLY A 68 14.17 22.90 -14.13
C GLY A 68 14.18 23.19 -15.63
N SER A 69 13.08 23.71 -16.18
CA SER A 69 12.92 24.09 -17.61
C SER A 69 12.88 25.60 -17.80
#